data_AF-A0A5S9M8S4-F1
#
_entry.id   AF-A0A5S9M8S4-F1
#
_cell.length_a   1.000
_cell.length_b   1.000
_cell.length_c   1.000
_cell.angle_alpha   90.00
_cell.angle_beta   90.00
_cell.angle_gamma   90.00
#
_symmetry.space_group_name_H-M   'P 1'
#
loop_
_entity.id
_entity.type
_entity.pdbx_description
1 polymer ?
#
loop_
_entity_poly.entity_id
_entity_poly.type
_entity_poly.pdbx_seq_one_letter_code
_entity_poly.pdbx_strand_id
1 'polypeptide(L)'
;MLDESLESGKVIQCRARGIFRKNKITPLVGDYVVYQADNDKEGYLLEVKERTNELVRPPISNVDQAVLVFSATEPTFSTSLFRQISSAGGSK
;
A
#
# COMPACT_ATOMS: atom_id res chain seq x y z
N MET A 1 -4.15 4.99 29.39
CA MET A 1 -4.25 6.32 28.76
C MET A 1 -4.06 6.07 27.28
N LEU A 2 -5.17 5.82 26.58
CA LEU A 2 -5.18 5.57 25.14
C LEU A 2 -5.14 6.95 24.49
N ASP A 3 -4.21 7.15 23.56
CA ASP A 3 -4.13 8.35 22.73
C ASP A 3 -5.41 8.45 21.88
N GLU A 4 -6.37 9.24 22.36
CA GLU A 4 -7.55 9.70 21.63
C GLU A 4 -7.23 10.98 20.83
N SER A 5 -6.23 10.90 19.95
CA SER A 5 -5.98 11.94 18.96
C SER A 5 -5.89 11.31 17.57
N LEU A 6 -7.04 10.86 17.06
CA LEU A 6 -7.27 10.80 15.61
C LEU A 6 -7.25 12.25 15.05
N GLU A 7 -6.12 12.94 15.16
CA GLU A 7 -5.88 14.14 14.39
C GLU A 7 -5.65 13.70 12.94
N SER A 8 -6.70 13.81 12.14
CA SER A 8 -6.69 13.54 10.71
C SER A 8 -5.60 14.40 10.03
N GLY A 9 -4.41 13.83 9.85
CA GLY A 9 -3.32 14.45 9.09
C GLY A 9 -1.97 14.58 9.77
N LYS A 10 -1.78 14.13 11.03
CA LYS A 10 -0.42 14.08 11.61
C LYS A 10 0.39 12.95 10.97
N VAL A 11 1.51 13.32 10.35
CA VAL A 11 2.48 12.35 9.80
C VAL A 11 3.55 12.09 10.85
N ILE A 12 3.56 10.87 11.39
CA ILE A 12 4.56 10.43 12.37
C ILE A 12 5.54 9.49 11.67
N GLN A 13 6.83 9.71 11.90
CA GLN A 13 7.85 8.80 11.39
C GLN A 13 7.93 7.56 12.28
N CYS A 14 7.46 6.43 11.75
CA CYS A 14 7.52 5.14 12.44
C CYS A 14 8.66 4.27 11.90
N ARG A 15 9.36 3.55 12.79
CA ARG A 15 10.34 2.51 12.44
C ARG A 15 9.77 1.13 12.71
N ALA A 16 9.85 0.24 11.73
CA ALA A 16 9.50 -1.17 11.93
C ALA A 16 10.55 -1.83 12.83
N ARG A 17 10.11 -2.40 13.97
CA ARG A 17 10.98 -3.18 14.86
C ARG A 17 11.44 -4.46 14.15
N GLY A 18 12.51 -5.09 14.66
CA GLY A 18 13.03 -6.35 14.14
C GLY A 18 12.04 -7.53 14.16
N ILE A 19 10.91 -7.40 14.85
CA ILE A 19 9.79 -8.36 14.83
C ILE A 19 9.25 -8.55 13.41
N PHE A 20 9.16 -7.48 12.60
CA PHE A 20 8.73 -7.58 11.20
C PHE A 20 9.70 -8.39 10.34
N ARG A 21 11.01 -8.27 10.60
CA ARG A 21 12.02 -9.10 9.95
C ARG A 21 11.91 -10.57 10.35
N LYS A 22 11.59 -10.88 11.61
CA LYS A 22 11.35 -12.25 12.08
C LYS A 22 10.07 -12.85 11.49
N ASN A 23 9.01 -12.06 11.41
CA ASN A 23 7.71 -12.50 10.88
C ASN A 23 7.66 -12.47 9.34
N LYS A 24 8.73 -12.04 8.67
CA LYS A 24 8.83 -11.86 7.21
C LYS A 24 7.74 -10.95 6.62
N ILE A 25 7.14 -10.10 7.44
CA ILE A 25 6.12 -9.14 7.01
C ILE A 25 6.85 -7.84 6.68
N THR A 26 6.78 -7.41 5.43
CA THR A 26 7.30 -6.12 5.00
C THR A 26 6.15 -5.12 4.95
N PRO A 27 6.16 -4.04 5.73
CA PRO A 27 5.11 -3.03 5.66
C PRO A 27 5.12 -2.37 4.27
N LEU A 28 3.94 -2.25 3.67
CA LEU A 28 3.71 -1.66 2.36
C LEU A 28 2.91 -0.36 2.48
N VAL A 29 3.00 0.48 1.45
CA VAL A 29 2.21 1.71 1.38
C VAL A 29 0.74 1.33 1.22
N GLY A 30 -0.11 1.88 2.09
CA GLY A 30 -1.53 1.55 2.16
C GLY A 30 -1.90 0.56 3.26
N ASP A 31 -0.92 -0.06 3.95
CA ASP A 31 -1.20 -0.94 5.08
C ASP A 31 -1.83 -0.17 6.26
N TYR A 32 -2.91 -0.74 6.82
CA TYR A 32 -3.43 -0.30 8.11
C TYR A 32 -2.54 -0.86 9.22
N VAL A 33 -1.94 0.01 10.02
CA VAL A 33 -0.97 -0.40 11.04
C VAL A 33 -1.36 0.10 12.42
N VAL A 34 -1.05 -0.71 13.43
CA VAL A 34 -1.05 -0.28 14.83
C VAL A 34 0.38 0.13 15.16
N TYR A 35 0.54 1.35 15.64
CA TYR A 35 1.83 1.89 16.04
C TYR A 35 1.76 2.45 17.46
N GLN A 36 2.91 2.52 18.10
CA GLN A 36 3.09 3.18 19.39
C GLN A 36 4.15 4.25 19.22
N ALA A 37 3.80 5.50 19.53
CA ALA A 37 4.73 6.61 19.51
C ALA A 37 4.82 7.21 20.91
N ASP A 38 6.04 7.34 21.44
CA ASP A 38 6.27 8.00 22.72
C ASP A 38 6.38 9.53 22.55
N ASN A 39 6.58 10.00 21.30
CA ASN A 39 6.66 11.41 20.90
C ASN A 39 6.18 11.59 19.45
N ASP A 40 5.86 12.83 19.04
CA ASP A 40 5.42 13.17 17.67
C ASP A 40 6.46 12.89 16.55
N LYS A 41 7.70 12.52 16.89
CA LYS A 41 8.80 12.33 15.94
C LYS A 41 9.19 10.88 15.68
N GLU A 42 9.01 10.00 16.65
CA GLU A 42 9.48 8.63 16.56
C GLU A 42 8.42 7.67 17.12
N GLY A 43 7.93 6.80 16.24
CA GLY A 43 7.04 5.70 16.59
C GLY A 43 7.59 4.35 16.18
N TYR A 44 7.00 3.30 16.72
CA TYR A 44 7.28 1.91 16.37
C TYR A 44 6.02 1.26 15.83
N LEU A 45 6.15 0.52 14.73
CA LEU A 45 5.07 -0.35 14.29
C LEU A 45 4.98 -1.54 15.25
N LEU A 46 3.76 -1.84 15.70
CA LEU A 46 3.44 -3.01 16.51
C LEU A 46 2.91 -4.14 15.63
N GLU A 47 1.94 -3.82 14.76
CA GLU A 47 1.24 -4.80 13.94
C GLU A 47 0.78 -4.18 12.62
N VAL A 48 0.75 -4.98 11.56
CA VAL A 48 0.11 -4.66 10.27
C VAL A 48 -1.17 -5.49 10.21
N LYS A 49 -2.31 -4.84 9.99
CA LYS A 49 -3.61 -5.51 9.86
C LYS A 49 -3.68 -6.33 8.57
N GLU A 50 -4.65 -7.22 8.51
CA GLU A 50 -4.92 -8.03 7.33
C GLU A 50 -5.16 -7.14 6.09
N ARG A 51 -4.47 -7.46 5.00
CA ARG A 51 -4.59 -6.74 3.72
C ARG A 51 -5.84 -7.21 3.00
N THR A 52 -6.66 -6.29 2.51
CA THR A 52 -7.79 -6.65 1.64
C THR A 52 -7.34 -6.93 0.21
N ASN A 53 -6.30 -6.23 -0.25
CA ASN A 53 -5.65 -6.46 -1.53
C ASN A 53 -4.18 -6.02 -1.51
N GLU A 54 -3.41 -6.53 -2.48
CA GLU A 54 -2.01 -6.19 -2.68
C GLU A 54 -1.74 -6.12 -4.20
N LEU A 55 -1.23 -4.99 -4.66
CA LEU A 55 -0.78 -4.79 -6.03
C LEU A 55 0.71 -5.11 -6.13
N VAL A 56 1.10 -5.89 -7.13
CA VAL A 56 2.51 -6.26 -7.37
C VAL A 56 3.30 -5.08 -7.94
N ARG A 57 2.64 -4.19 -8.71
CA ARG A 57 3.28 -3.02 -9.32
C ARG A 57 2.27 -1.90 -9.59
N PRO A 58 2.42 -0.71 -8.96
CA PRO A 58 3.31 -0.41 -7.84
C PRO A 58 2.97 -1.25 -6.58
N PRO A 59 3.92 -1.46 -5.66
CA PRO A 59 3.67 -2.23 -4.43
C PRO A 59 2.82 -1.42 -3.44
N ILE A 60 1.50 -1.49 -3.59
CA ILE A 60 0.52 -0.80 -2.75
C ILE A 60 -0.56 -1.78 -2.27
N SER A 61 -1.04 -1.61 -1.05
CA SER A 61 -2.09 -2.43 -0.43
C SER A 61 -3.31 -1.58 -0.08
N ASN A 62 -4.45 -2.25 0.12
CA ASN A 62 -5.74 -1.65 0.50
C ASN A 62 -6.21 -0.52 -0.44
N VAL A 63 -6.10 -0.75 -1.75
CA VAL A 63 -6.53 0.20 -2.78
C VAL A 63 -7.98 -0.06 -3.17
N ASP A 64 -8.87 0.92 -2.96
CA ASP A 64 -10.29 0.76 -3.30
C ASP A 64 -10.62 1.14 -4.75
N GLN A 65 -9.86 2.06 -5.35
CA GLN A 65 -10.15 2.59 -6.69
C GLN A 65 -8.85 2.80 -7.47
N ALA A 66 -8.83 2.32 -8.72
CA ALA A 66 -7.78 2.59 -9.68
C ALA A 66 -8.34 3.48 -10.80
N VAL A 67 -7.77 4.66 -10.98
CA VAL A 67 -8.14 5.57 -12.07
C VAL A 67 -7.19 5.33 -13.25
N LEU A 68 -7.70 4.72 -14.30
CA LEU A 68 -6.97 4.56 -15.56
C LEU A 68 -7.30 5.74 -16.48
N VAL A 69 -6.32 6.61 -16.69
CA VAL A 69 -6.46 7.76 -17.59
C VAL A 69 -5.93 7.40 -18.96
N PHE A 70 -6.79 7.52 -19.97
CA PHE A 70 -6.43 7.37 -21.38
C PHE A 70 -6.67 8.69 -22.11
N SER A 71 -5.84 8.98 -23.10
CA SER A 71 -6.07 10.10 -24.02
C SER A 71 -7.12 9.73 -25.05
N ALA A 72 -8.04 10.64 -25.36
CA ALA A 72 -9.14 10.42 -26.29
C ALA A 72 -8.72 10.52 -27.78
N THR A 73 -7.59 11.16 -28.08
CA THR A 73 -7.23 11.51 -29.47
C THR A 73 -5.81 11.10 -29.87
N GLU A 74 -4.86 11.05 -28.95
CA GLU A 74 -3.48 10.61 -29.23
C GLU A 74 -2.93 9.86 -28.00
N PRO A 75 -2.61 8.56 -28.09
CA PRO A 75 -2.17 7.85 -29.30
C PRO A 75 -3.25 7.01 -29.98
N THR A 76 -3.05 6.71 -31.27
CA THR A 76 -3.81 5.72 -32.05
C THR A 76 -3.81 4.37 -31.33
N PHE A 77 -5.00 3.84 -31.05
CA PHE A 77 -5.22 2.55 -30.40
C PHE A 77 -4.52 1.43 -31.19
N SER A 78 -3.37 0.95 -30.71
CA SER A 78 -2.68 -0.19 -31.29
C SER A 78 -3.13 -1.48 -30.58
N THR A 79 -3.69 -2.41 -31.36
CA THR A 79 -4.23 -3.71 -30.93
C THR A 79 -3.17 -4.66 -30.35
N SER A 80 -1.89 -4.27 -30.31
CA SER A 80 -0.78 -5.06 -29.75
C SER A 80 -0.74 -5.03 -28.21
N LEU A 81 -1.08 -3.91 -27.57
CA LEU A 81 -0.95 -3.75 -26.12
C LEU A 81 -2.00 -4.56 -25.34
N PHE A 82 -3.25 -4.67 -25.83
CA PHE A 82 -4.30 -5.47 -25.19
C PHE A 82 -3.92 -6.95 -25.06
N ARG A 83 -3.17 -7.49 -26.02
CA ARG A 83 -2.76 -8.90 -26.02
C ARG A 83 -1.79 -9.21 -24.87
N GLN A 84 -0.88 -8.29 -24.56
CA GLN A 84 0.15 -8.48 -23.53
C GLN A 84 -0.41 -8.43 -22.10
N ILE A 85 -1.43 -7.60 -21.87
CA ILE A 85 -2.14 -7.54 -20.57
C ILE A 85 -3.07 -8.76 -20.39
N SER A 86 -3.71 -9.27 -21.45
CA SER A 86 -4.55 -10.48 -21.34
C SER A 86 -3.74 -11.75 -21.05
N SER A 87 -2.48 -11.84 -21.51
CA SER A 87 -1.63 -13.01 -21.24
C SER A 87 -0.95 -12.97 -19.87
N ALA A 88 -0.99 -11.85 -19.16
CA ALA A 88 -0.49 -11.76 -17.78
C ALA A 88 -1.59 -12.06 -16.73
N GLY A 89 -2.87 -12.02 -17.12
CA GLY A 89 -4.02 -12.36 -16.27
C GLY A 89 -4.39 -13.84 -16.26
N GLY A 90 -3.58 -14.69 -16.90
CA GLY A 90 -3.78 -16.14 -16.96
C GLY A 90 -2.57 -16.87 -16.40
N SER A 91 -2.52 -17.04 -15.08
CA SER A 91 -1.71 -18.09 -14.48
C SER A 91 -2.58 -18.86 -13.49
N LYS A 92 -2.55 -20.18 -13.68
CA LYS A 92 -3.12 -21.22 -12.81
C LYS A 92 -2.78 -21.03 -11.34
#